data_AF-A0A7W0MFT4-F1
#
_entry.id   AF-A0A7W0MFT4-F1
#
_cell.length_a   1.000
_cell.length_b   1.000
_cell.length_c   1.000
_cell.angle_alpha   90.00
_cell.angle_beta   90.00
_cell.angle_gamma   90.00
#
_symmetry.space_group_name_H-M   'P 1'
#
loop_
_entity.id
_entity.type
_entity.pdbx_description
1 polymer ?
#
loop_
_entity_poly.entity_id
_entity_poly.type
_entity_poly.pdbx_seq_one_letter_code
_entity_poly.pdbx_strand_id
1 'polypeptide(L)'
;MKILALCLLMLALPLAAGAQSVDEKEMVRQAVLDYVEGIYEVTPARVERSVHPELTKRGFFVKKGETIYSPHVMTFQQLVDLSKTFNKDGHVAKDAPKEVVVFDVSDQTASAKLTAVWGIDYFHLAKYEGKWKIVNVMWQTHPKRSG
;
A
#
# COMPACT_ATOMS: atom_id res chain seq x y z
N MET A 1 52.07 8.33 -54.30
CA MET A 1 51.88 8.05 -52.86
C MET A 1 50.39 8.13 -52.58
N LYS A 2 49.70 6.99 -52.48
CA LYS A 2 48.23 6.92 -52.35
C LYS A 2 47.86 6.79 -50.87
N ILE A 3 46.95 7.66 -50.47
CA ILE A 3 46.31 7.79 -49.15
C ILE A 3 45.58 6.49 -48.81
N LEU A 4 45.77 5.97 -47.60
CA LEU A 4 44.87 4.95 -47.03
C LEU A 4 44.31 5.51 -45.71
N ALA A 5 43.14 6.12 -45.80
CA ALA A 5 42.36 6.55 -44.64
C ALA A 5 41.59 5.34 -44.10
N LEU A 6 41.89 4.96 -42.86
CA LEU A 6 41.23 3.87 -42.14
C LEU A 6 39.88 4.37 -41.61
N CYS A 7 38.79 4.10 -42.32
CA CYS A 7 37.43 4.31 -41.80
C CYS A 7 37.09 3.24 -40.78
N LEU A 8 37.16 3.59 -39.49
CA LEU A 8 36.66 2.78 -38.39
C LEU A 8 35.12 2.92 -38.33
N LEU A 9 34.40 1.92 -38.85
CA LEU A 9 32.94 1.87 -38.75
C LEU A 9 32.56 1.47 -37.31
N MET A 10 32.21 2.44 -36.46
CA MET A 10 31.59 2.15 -35.17
C MET A 10 30.14 1.71 -35.41
N LEU A 11 29.86 0.41 -35.27
CA LEU A 11 28.49 -0.07 -35.12
C LEU A 11 27.92 0.47 -33.81
N ALA A 12 27.02 1.44 -33.89
CA ALA A 12 26.16 1.81 -32.78
C ALA A 12 25.13 0.68 -32.56
N LEU A 13 25.37 -0.17 -31.56
CA LEU A 13 24.34 -1.03 -31.02
C LEU A 13 23.27 -0.14 -30.37
N PRO A 14 21.99 -0.22 -30.75
CA PRO A 14 20.96 0.40 -29.96
C PRO A 14 20.91 -0.36 -28.64
N LEU A 15 21.33 0.28 -27.55
CA LEU A 15 20.87 -0.12 -26.22
C LEU A 15 19.35 0.03 -26.27
N ALA A 16 18.64 -1.06 -26.56
CA ALA A 16 17.30 -1.24 -26.09
C ALA A 16 17.41 -1.29 -24.56
N ALA A 17 17.49 -0.12 -23.93
CA ALA A 17 17.14 0.04 -22.54
C ALA A 17 15.65 -0.30 -22.47
N GLY A 18 15.36 -1.59 -22.31
CA GLY A 18 14.08 -2.04 -21.82
C GLY A 18 13.94 -1.43 -20.43
N ALA A 19 13.44 -0.20 -20.36
CA ALA A 19 12.79 0.29 -19.16
C ALA A 19 11.67 -0.70 -18.92
N GLN A 20 11.94 -1.69 -18.07
CA GLN A 20 10.94 -2.63 -17.62
C GLN A 20 9.88 -1.74 -16.98
N SER A 21 8.76 -1.56 -17.69
CA SER A 21 7.70 -0.66 -17.25
C SER A 21 7.30 -1.14 -15.86
N VAL A 22 7.59 -0.32 -14.86
CA VAL A 22 7.27 -0.64 -13.49
C VAL A 22 5.74 -0.77 -13.42
N ASP A 23 5.25 -1.92 -12.96
CA ASP A 23 3.81 -2.11 -12.79
C ASP A 23 3.37 -1.28 -11.57
N GLU A 24 2.95 -0.05 -11.84
CA GLU A 24 2.48 0.90 -10.84
C GLU A 24 1.31 0.33 -10.03
N LYS A 25 0.46 -0.49 -10.65
CA LYS A 25 -0.66 -1.14 -9.97
C LYS A 25 -0.16 -2.18 -8.96
N GLU A 26 0.86 -2.95 -9.32
CA GLU A 26 1.50 -3.89 -8.40
C GLU A 26 2.23 -3.16 -7.27
N MET A 27 2.90 -2.03 -7.54
CA MET A 27 3.53 -1.25 -6.48
C MET A 27 2.51 -0.66 -5.49
N VAL A 28 1.38 -0.15 -5.99
CA VAL A 28 0.27 0.32 -5.14
C VAL A 28 -0.28 -0.84 -4.30
N ARG A 29 -0.49 -2.00 -4.92
CA ARG A 29 -0.92 -3.21 -4.23
C ARG A 29 0.09 -3.61 -3.14
N GLN A 30 1.39 -3.59 -3.42
CA GLN A 30 2.43 -3.92 -2.46
C GLN A 30 2.48 -2.94 -1.29
N ALA A 31 2.24 -1.63 -1.52
CA ALA A 31 2.13 -0.66 -0.43
C ALA A 31 0.95 -0.98 0.51
N VAL A 32 -0.20 -1.40 -0.03
CA VAL A 32 -1.35 -1.83 0.79
C VAL A 32 -1.08 -3.16 1.51
N LEU A 33 -0.37 -4.09 0.86
CA LEU A 33 0.06 -5.35 1.49
C LEU A 33 1.02 -5.09 2.65
N ASP A 34 2.00 -4.21 2.47
CA ASP A 34 2.93 -3.81 3.52
C ASP A 34 2.21 -3.22 4.75
N TYR A 35 1.15 -2.45 4.52
CA TYR A 35 0.32 -1.91 5.59
C TYR A 35 -0.39 -3.02 6.40
N VAL A 36 -1.08 -3.95 5.74
CA VAL A 36 -1.83 -5.02 6.45
C VAL A 36 -0.91 -6.09 7.03
N GLU A 37 0.13 -6.49 6.31
CA GLU A 37 1.12 -7.47 6.79
C GLU A 37 1.96 -6.89 7.90
N GLY A 38 2.28 -5.59 7.88
CA GLY A 38 2.95 -4.91 9.00
C GLY A 38 2.15 -5.00 10.30
N ILE A 39 0.82 -4.98 10.20
CA ILE A 39 -0.09 -5.11 11.35
C ILE A 39 -0.22 -6.59 11.78
N TYR A 40 -0.41 -7.51 10.83
CA TYR A 40 -0.57 -8.95 11.12
C TYR A 40 0.71 -9.61 11.62
N GLU A 41 1.86 -9.26 11.04
CA GLU A 41 3.17 -9.86 11.34
C GLU A 41 3.92 -9.08 12.42
N VAL A 42 3.27 -8.09 13.05
CA VAL A 42 3.86 -7.28 14.12
C VAL A 42 5.18 -6.60 13.69
N THR A 43 5.19 -6.08 12.46
CA THR A 43 6.37 -5.49 11.81
C THR A 43 6.15 -4.00 11.51
N PRO A 44 6.34 -3.10 12.50
CA PRO A 44 6.05 -1.66 12.34
C PRO A 44 6.82 -1.00 11.19
N ALA A 45 8.03 -1.46 10.87
CA ALA A 45 8.81 -0.95 9.74
C ALA A 45 8.09 -1.09 8.38
N ARG A 46 7.22 -2.11 8.21
CA ARG A 46 6.40 -2.25 7.00
C ARG A 46 5.29 -1.20 6.95
N VAL A 47 4.72 -0.82 8.10
CA VAL A 47 3.75 0.27 8.18
C VAL A 47 4.43 1.62 7.89
N GLU A 48 5.58 1.88 8.51
CA GLU A 48 6.35 3.12 8.31
C GLU A 48 6.78 3.30 6.84
N ARG A 49 7.15 2.23 6.15
CA ARG A 49 7.52 2.32 4.72
C ARG A 49 6.32 2.48 3.79
N SER A 50 5.11 2.05 4.17
CA SER A 50 3.92 2.10 3.31
C SER A 50 3.00 3.30 3.58
N VAL A 51 3.12 3.95 4.72
CA VAL A 51 2.22 5.03 5.14
C VAL A 51 2.97 6.35 5.27
N HIS A 52 2.35 7.45 4.83
CA HIS A 52 2.90 8.79 5.00
C HIS A 52 2.71 9.28 6.45
N PRO A 53 3.67 10.02 7.06
CA PRO A 53 3.53 10.52 8.43
C PRO A 53 2.30 11.44 8.64
N GLU A 54 1.85 12.14 7.60
CA GLU A 54 0.63 12.97 7.62
C GLU A 54 -0.68 12.17 7.39
N LEU A 55 -0.68 10.87 7.69
CA LEU A 55 -1.85 10.00 7.54
C LEU A 55 -3.10 10.64 8.14
N THR A 56 -4.17 10.65 7.35
CA THR A 56 -5.52 10.87 7.86
C THR A 56 -6.34 9.58 7.81
N LYS A 57 -6.43 8.87 8.94
CA LYS A 57 -7.25 7.65 9.08
C LYS A 57 -8.46 7.91 9.95
N ARG A 58 -9.65 7.68 9.40
CA ARG A 58 -10.94 7.86 10.08
C ARG A 58 -11.95 6.83 9.60
N GLY A 59 -12.93 6.51 10.41
CA GLY A 59 -13.85 5.44 10.07
C GLY A 59 -14.87 5.17 11.14
N PHE A 60 -15.50 4.00 11.02
CA PHE A 60 -16.64 3.61 11.84
C PHE A 60 -16.49 2.18 12.36
N PHE A 61 -16.70 1.97 13.65
CA PHE A 61 -16.66 0.64 14.24
C PHE A 61 -17.93 0.36 15.04
N VAL A 62 -18.30 -0.91 15.12
CA VAL A 62 -19.37 -1.36 16.02
C VAL A 62 -18.71 -1.93 17.28
N LYS A 63 -19.04 -1.37 18.44
CA LYS A 63 -18.56 -1.89 19.73
C LYS A 63 -19.16 -3.26 20.01
N LYS A 64 -18.44 -4.08 20.78
CA LYS A 64 -18.93 -5.39 21.20
C LYS A 64 -20.26 -5.24 21.95
N GLY A 65 -21.30 -5.92 21.48
CA GLY A 65 -22.65 -5.87 22.06
C GLY A 65 -23.52 -4.70 21.57
N GLU A 66 -22.98 -3.80 20.75
CA GLU A 66 -23.75 -2.72 20.15
C GLU A 66 -24.12 -3.05 18.70
N THR A 67 -25.08 -2.30 18.16
CA THR A 67 -25.43 -2.33 16.74
C THR A 67 -25.12 -1.01 16.04
N ILE A 68 -24.83 0.07 16.76
CA ILE A 68 -24.64 1.39 16.15
C ILE A 68 -23.16 1.59 15.81
N TYR A 69 -22.90 2.21 14.66
CA TYR A 69 -21.55 2.60 14.28
C TYR A 69 -21.09 3.82 15.09
N SER A 70 -19.92 3.71 15.70
CA SER A 70 -19.22 4.80 16.38
C SER A 70 -18.08 5.33 15.49
N PRO A 71 -17.91 6.65 15.33
CA PRO A 71 -16.78 7.21 14.61
C PRO A 71 -15.47 7.00 15.38
N HIS A 72 -14.37 6.83 14.65
CA HIS A 72 -13.03 6.71 15.22
C HIS A 72 -11.98 7.30 14.29
N VAL A 73 -11.02 8.03 14.86
CA VAL A 73 -9.86 8.59 14.16
C VAL A 73 -8.58 7.94 14.68
N MET A 74 -7.60 7.76 13.82
CA MET A 74 -6.31 7.17 14.17
C MET A 74 -5.19 7.96 13.49
N THR A 75 -4.19 8.39 14.27
CA THR A 75 -3.00 9.06 13.75
C THR A 75 -1.99 8.05 13.20
N PHE A 76 -0.99 8.52 12.45
CA PHE A 76 0.15 7.70 12.04
C PHE A 76 0.83 7.00 13.23
N GLN A 77 1.14 7.74 14.29
CA GLN A 77 1.81 7.17 15.47
C GLN A 77 0.96 6.09 16.14
N GLN A 78 -0.35 6.32 16.29
CA GLN A 78 -1.27 5.31 16.83
C GLN A 78 -1.32 4.06 15.96
N LEU A 79 -1.27 4.21 14.63
CA LEU A 79 -1.22 3.07 13.71
C LEU A 79 0.10 2.29 13.84
N VAL A 80 1.24 2.99 13.96
CA VAL A 80 2.54 2.34 14.21
C VAL A 80 2.52 1.59 15.55
N ASP A 81 1.96 2.19 16.61
CA ASP A 81 1.87 1.54 17.92
C ASP A 81 0.88 0.36 17.92
N LEU A 82 -0.20 0.45 17.15
CA LEU A 82 -1.10 -0.66 16.88
C LEU A 82 -0.34 -1.80 16.19
N SER A 83 0.45 -1.52 15.15
CA SER A 83 1.21 -2.56 14.43
C SER A 83 2.25 -3.26 15.31
N LYS A 84 2.69 -2.65 16.42
CA LYS A 84 3.56 -3.31 17.40
C LYS A 84 2.81 -4.31 18.25
N THR A 85 1.51 -4.15 18.44
CA THR A 85 0.74 -4.88 19.48
C THR A 85 -0.39 -5.75 18.93
N PHE A 86 -0.92 -5.42 17.74
CA PHE A 86 -2.15 -5.98 17.19
C PHE A 86 -2.19 -7.50 17.28
N ASN A 87 -1.19 -8.20 16.74
CA ASN A 87 -1.17 -9.67 16.73
C ASN A 87 -0.09 -10.27 17.66
N LYS A 88 0.27 -9.59 18.76
CA LYS A 88 1.33 -10.08 19.66
C LYS A 88 1.03 -11.43 20.31
N ASP A 89 -0.24 -11.74 20.53
CA ASP A 89 -0.74 -12.99 21.09
C ASP A 89 -1.05 -14.06 20.03
N GLY A 90 -0.84 -13.73 18.74
CA GLY A 90 -1.03 -14.67 17.62
C GLY A 90 -2.49 -14.98 17.32
N HIS A 91 -3.44 -14.11 17.67
CA HIS A 91 -4.87 -14.34 17.42
C HIS A 91 -5.28 -14.24 15.94
N VAL A 92 -4.47 -13.62 15.09
CA VAL A 92 -4.72 -13.53 13.64
C VAL A 92 -4.26 -14.83 12.97
N ALA A 93 -5.19 -15.51 12.29
CA ALA A 93 -4.90 -16.75 11.57
C ALA A 93 -3.93 -16.52 10.39
N LYS A 94 -3.18 -17.56 10.00
CA LYS A 94 -2.20 -17.48 8.89
C LYS A 94 -2.85 -17.18 7.54
N ASP A 95 -4.09 -17.61 7.35
CA ASP A 95 -4.93 -17.43 6.17
C ASP A 95 -5.91 -16.25 6.33
N ALA A 96 -5.67 -15.38 7.31
CA ALA A 96 -6.46 -14.18 7.52
C ALA A 96 -6.61 -13.36 6.23
N PRO A 97 -7.80 -12.78 5.98
CA PRO A 97 -8.05 -11.99 4.78
C PRO A 97 -7.10 -10.81 4.67
N LYS A 98 -6.59 -10.59 3.45
CA LYS A 98 -5.78 -9.43 3.04
C LYS A 98 -6.01 -9.12 1.56
N GLU A 99 -7.26 -9.17 1.13
CA GLU A 99 -7.64 -8.97 -0.27
C GLU A 99 -7.49 -7.50 -0.64
N VAL A 100 -6.69 -7.21 -1.67
CA VAL A 100 -6.44 -5.86 -2.17
C VAL A 100 -7.02 -5.71 -3.57
N VAL A 101 -7.90 -4.72 -3.74
CA VAL A 101 -8.42 -4.28 -5.04
C VAL A 101 -7.88 -2.88 -5.32
N VAL A 102 -7.09 -2.73 -6.37
CA VAL A 102 -6.65 -1.41 -6.85
C VAL A 102 -7.65 -0.92 -7.90
N PHE A 103 -8.27 0.24 -7.65
CA PHE A 103 -9.32 0.79 -8.51
C PHE A 103 -8.75 1.63 -9.65
N ASP A 104 -7.81 2.51 -9.35
CA ASP A 104 -7.22 3.43 -10.31
C ASP A 104 -5.80 3.81 -9.90
N VAL A 105 -4.96 4.07 -10.91
CA VAL A 105 -3.57 4.53 -10.75
C VAL A 105 -3.27 5.58 -11.81
N SER A 106 -2.92 6.77 -11.35
CA SER A 106 -2.39 7.88 -12.15
C SER A 106 -0.87 8.01 -11.89
N ASP A 107 -0.26 9.06 -12.46
CA ASP A 107 1.18 9.34 -12.31
C ASP A 107 1.64 9.52 -10.84
N GLN A 108 0.86 10.25 -10.04
CA GLN A 108 1.18 10.57 -8.64
C GLN A 108 0.13 10.12 -7.63
N THR A 109 -1.04 9.66 -8.06
CA THR A 109 -2.15 9.29 -7.16
C THR A 109 -2.71 7.91 -7.51
N ALA A 110 -3.24 7.22 -6.50
CA ALA A 110 -3.92 5.95 -6.68
C ALA A 110 -5.02 5.75 -5.64
N SER A 111 -5.97 4.86 -5.94
CA SER A 111 -7.02 4.45 -5.01
C SER A 111 -7.14 2.92 -4.93
N ALA A 112 -7.37 2.41 -3.73
CA ALA A 112 -7.46 0.97 -3.48
C ALA A 112 -8.43 0.65 -2.33
N LYS A 113 -8.83 -0.61 -2.23
CA LYS A 113 -9.60 -1.19 -1.12
C LYS A 113 -8.85 -2.39 -0.56
N LEU A 114 -8.82 -2.52 0.76
CA LEU A 114 -8.41 -3.73 1.48
C LEU A 114 -9.61 -4.33 2.20
N THR A 115 -9.75 -5.64 2.13
CA THR A 115 -10.57 -6.43 3.04
C THR A 115 -9.66 -7.23 3.97
N ALA A 116 -9.77 -6.94 5.27
CA ALA A 116 -8.93 -7.46 6.34
C ALA A 116 -9.78 -8.05 7.48
N VAL A 117 -9.15 -8.65 8.49
CA VAL A 117 -9.85 -9.27 9.64
C VAL A 117 -10.75 -8.29 10.36
N TRP A 118 -10.32 -7.03 10.46
CA TRP A 118 -11.08 -5.98 11.13
C TRP A 118 -12.25 -5.45 10.29
N GLY A 119 -12.20 -5.57 8.96
CA GLY A 119 -13.21 -4.98 8.08
C GLY A 119 -12.66 -4.50 6.74
N ILE A 120 -13.07 -3.30 6.34
CA ILE A 120 -12.76 -2.70 5.03
C ILE A 120 -12.03 -1.38 5.24
N ASP A 121 -10.93 -1.19 4.51
CA ASP A 121 -10.22 0.08 4.38
C ASP A 121 -10.26 0.54 2.91
N TYR A 122 -10.63 1.79 2.68
CA TYR A 122 -10.45 2.50 1.41
C TYR A 122 -9.26 3.43 1.52
N PHE A 123 -8.35 3.36 0.54
CA PHE A 123 -7.11 4.12 0.52
C PHE A 123 -7.10 5.16 -0.57
N HIS A 124 -6.51 6.31 -0.24
CA HIS A 124 -5.86 7.15 -1.23
C HIS A 124 -4.36 7.10 -0.99
N LEU A 125 -3.61 6.85 -2.06
CA LEU A 125 -2.16 6.81 -2.06
C LEU A 125 -1.61 7.93 -2.93
N ALA A 126 -0.44 8.43 -2.56
CA ALA A 126 0.33 9.37 -3.36
C ALA A 126 1.78 8.90 -3.48
N LYS A 127 2.44 9.29 -4.57
CA LYS A 127 3.82 8.91 -4.85
C LYS A 127 4.79 9.98 -4.34
N TYR A 128 5.64 9.61 -3.39
CA TYR A 128 6.69 10.45 -2.84
C TYR A 128 8.04 9.84 -3.15
N GLU A 129 8.93 10.59 -3.82
CA GLU A 129 10.29 10.12 -4.16
C GLU A 129 10.30 8.76 -4.87
N GLY A 130 9.33 8.55 -5.77
CA GLY A 130 9.16 7.29 -6.51
C GLY A 130 8.52 6.14 -5.71
N LYS A 131 8.08 6.37 -4.46
CA LYS A 131 7.46 5.37 -3.59
C LYS A 131 5.99 5.69 -3.33
N TRP A 132 5.13 4.70 -3.48
CA TRP A 132 3.72 4.83 -3.12
C TRP A 132 3.56 4.83 -1.60
N LYS A 133 2.83 5.82 -1.09
CA LYS A 133 2.51 5.97 0.32
C LYS A 133 1.02 6.17 0.50
N ILE A 134 0.44 5.47 1.47
CA ILE A 134 -0.94 5.70 1.93
C ILE A 134 -0.99 7.04 2.66
N VAL A 135 -1.85 7.95 2.20
CA VAL A 135 -2.05 9.28 2.81
C VAL A 135 -3.43 9.41 3.48
N ASN A 136 -4.45 8.71 2.97
CA ASN A 136 -5.79 8.69 3.56
C ASN A 136 -6.30 7.27 3.70
N VAL A 137 -7.00 7.00 4.82
CA VAL A 137 -7.72 5.75 5.04
C VAL A 137 -9.13 6.05 5.56
N MET A 138 -10.14 5.65 4.80
CA MET A 138 -11.53 5.58 5.28
C MET A 138 -11.86 4.13 5.60
N TRP A 139 -12.15 3.82 6.87
CA TRP A 139 -12.33 2.42 7.29
C TRP A 139 -13.67 2.15 7.96
N GLN A 140 -14.08 0.88 7.96
CA GLN A 140 -15.13 0.42 8.85
C GLN A 140 -14.95 -1.05 9.26
N THR A 141 -15.57 -1.46 10.36
CA THR A 141 -15.78 -2.88 10.63
C THR A 141 -16.64 -3.53 9.54
N HIS A 142 -16.58 -4.85 9.40
CA HIS A 142 -17.35 -5.59 8.39
C HIS A 142 -18.80 -5.09 8.27
N PRO A 143 -19.31 -4.85 7.04
CA PRO A 143 -20.64 -4.33 6.85
C PRO A 143 -21.69 -5.35 7.33
N LYS A 144 -22.77 -4.86 7.93
CA LYS A 144 -23.87 -5.71 8.43
C LYS A 144 -24.62 -6.47 7.33
N ARG A 145 -24.51 -5.99 6.08
CA ARG A 145 -25.02 -6.63 4.87
C ARG A 145 -23.97 -6.48 3.79
N SER A 146 -23.55 -7.59 3.19
CA SER A 146 -23.01 -7.58 1.84
C SER A 146 -24.14 -7.20 0.89
N GLY A 147 -23.94 -6.15 0.10
CA GLY A 147 -24.74 -5.93 -1.10
C GLY A 147 -24.41 -6.98 -2.14
#